data_AF-A0A1K2IJ75-F1
#
_entry.id   AF-A0A1K2IJ75-F1
#
_cell.length_a   1.000
_cell.length_b   1.000
_cell.length_c   1.000
_cell.angle_alpha   90.00
_cell.angle_beta   90.00
_cell.angle_gamma   90.00
#
_symmetry.space_group_name_H-M   'P 1'
#
loop_
_entity.id
_entity.type
_entity.pdbx_description
1 polymer ?
#
loop_
_entity_poly.entity_id
_entity_poly.type
_entity_poly.pdbx_seq_one_letter_code
_entity_poly.pdbx_strand_id
1 'polypeptide(L)' 'MLNNKQSLILSGIMAGSVFVFGIIDLLDNFVVLTVLTLIFFTIIINLFYVSSKQKEDKQEQDDLK' A
#
# COMPACT_ATOMS: atom_id res chain seq x y z
N MET A 1 -10.42 8.57 -5.15
CA MET A 1 -9.28 9.51 -5.10
C MET A 1 -8.88 9.65 -3.64
N LEU A 2 -7.89 8.87 -3.17
CA LEU A 2 -7.35 9.04 -1.82
C LEU A 2 -6.76 10.44 -1.76
N ASN A 3 -7.37 11.31 -0.95
CA ASN A 3 -6.89 12.68 -0.81
C ASN A 3 -5.43 12.64 -0.32
N ASN A 4 -4.57 13.57 -0.71
CA ASN A 4 -3.14 13.58 -0.35
C ASN A 4 -2.90 13.33 1.15
N LYS A 5 -3.81 13.81 1.99
CA LYS A 5 -3.81 13.57 3.44
C LYS A 5 -4.12 12.11 3.83
N GLN A 6 -5.05 11.45 3.16
CA GLN A 6 -5.39 10.03 3.39
C GLN A 6 -4.26 9.11 2.94
N SER A 7 -3.63 9.39 1.81
CA SER A 7 -2.45 8.62 1.35
C SER A 7 -1.27 8.77 2.33
N LEU A 8 -1.05 10.00 2.84
CA LEU A 8 -0.02 10.27 3.85
C LEU A 8 -0.30 9.54 5.18
N ILE A 9 -1.54 9.55 5.66
CA ILE A 9 -1.94 8.82 6.87
C ILE A 9 -1.78 7.30 6.67
N LEU A 10 -2.20 6.77 5.53
CA LEU A 10 -2.09 5.35 5.21
C LEU A 10 -0.61 4.90 5.16
N SER A 11 0.25 5.73 4.56
CA SER A 11 1.70 5.51 4.55
C SER A 11 2.30 5.56 5.96
N GLY A 12 1.89 6.52 6.78
CA GLY A 12 2.31 6.63 8.18
C GLY A 12 1.89 5.42 9.03
N ILE A 13 0.67 4.91 8.85
CA ILE A 13 0.19 3.70 9.54
C ILE A 13 0.98 2.47 9.08
N MET A 14 1.32 2.36 7.79
CA MET A 14 2.17 1.28 7.29
C MET A 14 3.58 1.31 7.89
N ALA A 15 4.23 2.47 7.89
CA ALA A 15 5.56 2.62 8.48
C ALA A 15 5.55 2.39 10.00
N GLY A 16 4.54 2.94 10.70
CA GLY A 16 4.38 2.80 12.14
C GLY A 16 4.11 1.37 12.57
N SER A 17 3.26 0.63 11.85
CA SER A 17 2.98 -0.77 12.16
C SER A 17 4.22 -1.64 11.99
N VAL A 18 4.95 -1.53 10.87
CA VAL A 18 6.22 -2.26 10.66
C VAL A 18 7.25 -1.92 11.74
N PHE A 19 7.34 -0.65 12.16
CA PHE A 19 8.24 -0.23 13.23
C PHE A 19 7.89 -0.88 14.57
N VAL A 20 6.61 -0.88 14.97
CA VAL A 20 6.15 -1.53 16.21
C VAL A 20 6.37 -3.04 16.16
N PHE A 21 6.14 -3.69 15.02
CA PHE A 21 6.45 -5.12 14.82
C PHE A 21 7.95 -5.43 14.98
N GLY A 22 8.82 -4.51 14.56
CA GLY A 22 10.27 -4.59 14.78
C GLY A 22 10.66 -4.44 16.26
N ILE A 23 10.03 -3.52 17.00
CA ILE A 23 10.31 -3.30 18.43
C ILE A 23 9.88 -4.48 19.32
N ILE A 24 8.80 -5.18 18.94
CA ILE A 24 8.29 -6.35 19.68
C ILE A 24 9.09 -7.64 19.35
N ASP A 25 10.12 -7.57 18.51
CA ASP A 25 10.91 -8.73 18.02
C ASP A 25 10.06 -9.81 17.32
N LEU A 26 8.79 -9.52 17.00
CA LEU A 26 7.96 -10.37 16.15
C LEU A 26 8.56 -10.52 14.75
N LEU A 27 9.34 -9.51 14.33
CA LEU A 27 10.03 -9.48 13.06
C LEU A 27 11.30 -10.37 13.04
N ASP A 28 11.81 -10.79 14.20
CA ASP A 28 12.96 -11.69 14.31
C ASP A 28 12.62 -13.13 13.89
N ASN A 29 11.33 -13.50 13.97
CA ASN A 29 10.87 -14.78 13.47
C ASN A 29 10.83 -14.79 11.93
N PHE A 30 11.68 -15.62 11.32
CA PHE A 30 11.78 -15.77 9.86
C PHE A 30 10.43 -16.04 9.17
N VAL A 31 9.56 -16.84 9.80
CA VAL A 31 8.23 -17.15 9.25
C VAL A 31 7.34 -15.89 9.26
N VAL A 32 7.34 -15.16 10.37
CA VAL A 32 6.54 -13.92 10.51
C VAL A 32 7.03 -12.85 9.55
N LEU A 33 8.36 -12.65 9.45
CA LEU A 33 8.97 -11.73 8.50
C LEU A 33 8.59 -12.06 7.05
N THR A 34 8.63 -13.34 6.68
CA THR A 34 8.29 -13.79 5.33
C THR A 34 6.82 -13.54 5.00
N VAL A 35 5.91 -13.90 5.91
CA VAL A 35 4.46 -13.67 5.73
C VAL A 35 4.16 -12.17 5.65
N LEU A 36 4.74 -11.36 6.54
CA LEU A 36 4.54 -9.91 6.55
C LEU A 36 5.05 -9.27 5.25
N THR A 37 6.22 -9.70 4.78
CA THR A 37 6.80 -9.22 3.51
C THR A 37 5.91 -9.58 2.33
N LEU A 38 5.35 -10.80 2.32
CA LEU A 38 4.45 -11.25 1.25
C LEU A 38 3.16 -10.43 1.21
N ILE A 39 2.54 -10.19 2.37
CA ILE A 39 1.35 -9.33 2.48
C ILE A 39 1.67 -7.91 2.02
N PHE A 40 2.81 -7.35 2.45
CA PHE A 40 3.25 -6.02 2.03
C PHE A 40 3.41 -5.94 0.51
N PHE A 41 4.06 -6.94 -0.09
CA PHE A 41 4.21 -7.03 -1.55
C PHE A 41 2.87 -7.12 -2.27
N THR A 42 1.94 -7.94 -1.76
CA THR A 42 0.58 -8.03 -2.30
C THR A 42 -0.14 -6.68 -2.25
N ILE A 43 -0.01 -5.94 -1.15
CA ILE A 43 -0.62 -4.60 -1.03
C ILE A 43 0.02 -3.61 -2.01
N ILE A 44 1.35 -3.61 -2.14
CA ILE A 44 2.07 -2.75 -3.10
C ILE A 44 1.62 -3.05 -4.53
N ILE A 45 1.58 -4.33 -4.91
CA ILE A 45 1.14 -4.76 -6.25
C ILE A 45 -0.31 -4.34 -6.48
N ASN A 46 -1.20 -4.56 -5.51
CA ASN A 46 -2.60 -4.19 -5.61
C ASN A 46 -2.79 -2.67 -5.71
N LEU A 47 -2.06 -1.90 -4.89
CA LEU A 47 -2.07 -0.44 -4.93
C LEU A 47 -1.58 0.07 -6.29
N PHE A 48 -0.53 -0.53 -6.84
CA PHE A 48 -0.01 -0.18 -8.17
C PHE A 48 -1.01 -0.54 -9.27
N TYR A 49 -1.65 -1.71 -9.19
CA TYR A 49 -2.65 -2.17 -10.15
C TYR A 49 -3.89 -1.26 -10.15
N VAL A 50 -4.43 -0.92 -8.97
CA VAL A 50 -5.53 0.05 -8.82
C VAL A 50 -5.13 1.44 -9.30
N SER A 51 -3.91 1.89 -8.99
CA SER A 51 -3.42 3.20 -9.44
C SER A 51 -3.14 3.23 -10.95
N SER A 52 -2.83 2.10 -11.58
CA SER A 52 -2.65 1.98 -13.03
C SER A 52 -4.00 1.91 -13.75
N LYS A 53 -4.98 1.18 -13.21
CA LYS A 53 -6.35 1.12 -13.75
C LYS A 53 -7.08 2.47 -13.67
N GLN A 54 -6.76 3.30 -12.67
CA GLN A 54 -7.26 4.67 -12.56
C GLN A 54 -6.74 5.60 -13.68
N LYS A 55 -5.74 5.19 -14.47
CA LYS A 55 -5.30 5.95 -15.66
C LYS A 55 -6.13 5.63 -16.90
N GLU A 56 -6.68 4.42 -17.02
CA GLU A 56 -7.52 4.04 -18.16
C GLU A 56 -8.93 4.67 -18.04
N ASP A 57 -9.52 4.71 -16.83
CA ASP A 57 -10.84 5.33 -16.60
C ASP A 57 -10.85 6.88 -16.67
N LYS A 58 -9.68 7.53 -16.86
CA LYS A 58 -9.58 9.00 -17.00
C LYS A 58 -9.51 9.49 -18.45
N GLN A 59 -9.25 8.62 -19.43
CA GLN A 59 -9.23 9.02 -20.83
C GLN A 59 -10.62 9.02 -21.47
N GLU A 60 -11.53 8.11 -21.08
CA GLU A 60 -12.88 8.04 -21.68
C GLU A 60 -13.86 9.15 -21.29
N GLN A 61 -13.52 10.04 -20.34
CA GLN A 61 -14.39 11.15 -19.93
C GLN A 61 -13.97 12.54 -20.41
N ASP A 62 -12.80 12.67 -21.05
CA ASP A 62 -12.32 13.96 -21.61
C ASP A 62 -12.49 14.05 -23.14
N ASP A 63 -12.78 12.94 -23.82
CA ASP A 63 -13.07 12.88 -25.27
C ASP A 63 -14.57 13.01 -25.63
N LEU A 64 -15.44 13.30 -24.65
CA LEU A 64 -16.89 13.49 -24.87
C LEU A 64 -17.45 14.79 -24.26
N LYS A 65 -16.64 15.85 -24.23
CA LYS A 65 -17.08 17.22 -23.92
C LYS A 65 -16.77 18.21 -25.04
#